data_AF-A0A1G7SG36-F1
#
_entry.id   AF-A0A1G7SG36-F1
#
_cell.length_a   1.000
_cell.length_b   1.000
_cell.length_c   1.000
_cell.angle_alpha   90.00
_cell.angle_beta   90.00
_cell.angle_gamma   90.00
#
_symmetry.space_group_name_H-M   'P 1'
#
loop_
_entity.id
_entity.type
_entity.pdbx_description
1 polymer ?
#
loop_
_entity_poly.entity_id
_entity_poly.type
_entity_poly.pdbx_seq_one_letter_code
_entity_poly.pdbx_strand_id
1 'polypeptide(L)'
;MDLSLSPSAQNASKDALIVESSTTKFQADVLEASMERPVLVDFWAPWCGPCKQLTPALEKVVTALKGKVAAVKINVDENQALAGQMGVQSIPAVFGFVGGRPVDGFMGALPESEVARFAQKLVDMAAQSGIGGPSEAESQIAAALEAAQAALDAEDYERAYQVFATVLRHAPDNVDAVVGIASVQFKTGDSDGARETLSMLPEDASHAGADALIKAIALEDEAKKLGNPSDFEARLAADPLDHRARFDLAMVLNARGDRLGAAQALIAIMERDREWEDDGARKKLLEFFEAWGPKDAATLKGRRMLSTLLFR
;
A
#
# COMPACT_ATOMS: atom_id res chain seq x y z
N MET A 1 -22.63 57.15 -24.30
CA MET A 1 -21.22 57.33 -23.90
C MET A 1 -20.92 56.20 -22.96
N ASP A 2 -20.31 55.15 -23.51
CA ASP A 2 -20.02 53.89 -22.83
C ASP A 2 -19.07 54.10 -21.65
N LEU A 3 -19.53 53.71 -20.47
CA LEU A 3 -18.69 53.49 -19.30
C LEU A 3 -18.33 52.00 -19.28
N SER A 4 -17.19 51.69 -19.86
CA SER A 4 -16.54 50.38 -19.78
C SER A 4 -16.27 50.04 -18.31
N LEU A 5 -17.03 49.09 -17.78
CA LEU A 5 -16.76 48.45 -16.50
C LEU A 5 -15.63 47.43 -16.70
N SER A 6 -14.44 47.78 -16.20
CA SER A 6 -13.37 46.81 -15.95
C SER A 6 -13.84 45.81 -14.89
N PRO A 7 -13.66 44.49 -15.08
CA PRO A 7 -13.95 43.54 -14.02
C PRO A 7 -12.83 43.60 -12.97
N SER A 8 -13.23 43.99 -11.76
CA SER A 8 -12.43 43.97 -10.54
C SER A 8 -11.77 42.61 -10.28
N ALA A 9 -10.57 42.71 -9.71
CA ALA A 9 -9.82 41.68 -9.01
C ALA A 9 -10.73 40.65 -8.32
N GLN A 10 -10.72 39.42 -8.85
CA GLN A 10 -11.29 38.26 -8.17
C GLN A 10 -10.25 37.65 -7.23
N ASN A 11 -10.72 37.29 -6.04
CA ASN A 11 -10.01 36.59 -4.98
C ASN A 11 -9.14 35.44 -5.53
N ALA A 12 -7.81 35.58 -5.48
CA ALA A 12 -6.90 34.46 -5.64
C ALA A 12 -7.08 33.54 -4.42
N SER A 13 -7.58 32.32 -4.66
CA SER A 13 -7.64 31.30 -3.61
C SER A 13 -6.22 30.91 -3.22
N LYS A 14 -6.04 30.57 -1.94
CA LYS A 14 -4.79 30.03 -1.38
C LYS A 14 -4.37 28.69 -2.04
N ASP A 15 -5.24 28.12 -2.89
CA ASP A 15 -5.07 26.83 -3.58
C ASP A 15 -4.75 26.95 -5.07
N ALA A 16 -4.70 28.17 -5.64
CA ALA A 16 -4.39 28.34 -7.05
C ALA A 16 -2.89 28.07 -7.31
N LEU A 17 -2.60 27.04 -8.11
CA LEU A 17 -1.22 26.66 -8.48
C LEU A 17 -0.48 27.73 -9.29
N ILE A 18 -1.22 28.62 -9.96
CA ILE A 18 -0.70 29.70 -10.79
C ILE A 18 -1.49 30.97 -10.44
N VAL A 19 -0.80 32.02 -9.99
CA VAL A 19 -1.43 33.28 -9.60
C VAL A 19 -0.67 34.50 -10.15
N GLU A 20 -1.40 35.55 -10.52
CA GLU A 20 -0.82 36.89 -10.67
C GLU A 20 -0.70 37.53 -9.28
N SER A 21 0.47 38.08 -8.97
CA SER A 21 0.74 38.71 -7.68
C SER A 21 1.35 40.10 -7.85
N SER A 22 1.70 40.72 -6.74
CA SER A 22 2.23 42.08 -6.69
C SER A 22 3.23 42.23 -5.54
N THR A 23 3.90 43.38 -5.52
CA THR A 23 4.85 43.74 -4.47
C THR A 23 4.24 43.63 -3.07
N THR A 24 2.96 43.99 -2.90
CA THR A 24 2.29 43.94 -1.59
C THR A 24 1.95 42.53 -1.12
N LYS A 25 1.79 41.58 -2.06
CA LYS A 25 1.45 40.19 -1.75
C LYS A 25 2.64 39.23 -1.81
N PHE A 26 3.79 39.69 -2.30
CA PHE A 26 4.99 38.87 -2.50
C PHE A 26 5.41 38.07 -1.25
N GLN A 27 5.30 38.69 -0.07
CA GLN A 27 5.59 38.01 1.20
C GLN A 27 4.74 36.73 1.37
N ALA A 28 3.44 36.82 1.16
CA ALA A 28 2.51 35.70 1.33
C ALA A 28 2.59 34.73 0.15
N ASP A 29 2.47 35.25 -1.08
CA ASP A 29 2.31 34.43 -2.29
C ASP A 29 3.62 33.73 -2.71
N VAL A 30 4.78 34.26 -2.31
CA VAL A 30 6.09 33.70 -2.68
C VAL A 30 6.83 33.20 -1.45
N LEU A 31 7.13 34.06 -0.47
CA LEU A 31 8.05 33.69 0.61
C LEU A 31 7.42 32.67 1.56
N GLU A 32 6.25 32.97 2.11
CA GLU A 32 5.51 32.07 3.00
C GLU A 32 5.06 30.80 2.26
N ALA A 33 4.49 30.93 1.06
CA ALA A 33 4.14 29.79 0.22
C ALA A 33 5.35 28.87 -0.07
N SER A 34 6.55 29.45 -0.26
CA SER A 34 7.76 28.69 -0.52
C SER A 34 8.26 27.85 0.67
N MET A 35 7.74 28.09 1.88
CA MET A 35 7.99 27.26 3.06
C MET A 35 7.20 25.96 3.02
N GLU A 36 6.09 25.91 2.28
CA GLU A 36 5.22 24.75 2.16
C GLU A 36 5.49 23.97 0.87
N ARG A 37 5.83 24.66 -0.23
CA ARG A 37 6.07 24.09 -1.56
C ARG A 37 6.99 24.98 -2.40
N PRO A 38 7.82 24.48 -3.32
CA PRO A 38 8.58 25.35 -4.21
C PRO A 38 7.69 26.30 -5.03
N VAL A 39 8.15 27.54 -5.22
CA VAL A 39 7.46 28.58 -6.00
C VAL A 39 8.34 29.11 -7.11
N LEU A 40 7.82 29.15 -8.34
CA LEU A 40 8.43 29.78 -9.51
C LEU A 40 7.87 31.20 -9.68
N VAL A 41 8.72 32.22 -9.70
CA VAL A 41 8.29 33.60 -9.90
C VAL A 41 8.66 34.07 -11.31
N ASP A 42 7.66 34.24 -12.18
CA ASP A 42 7.80 34.74 -13.56
C ASP A 42 7.64 36.27 -13.61
N PHE A 43 8.75 36.97 -13.86
CA PHE A 43 8.77 38.40 -14.10
C PHE A 43 8.54 38.68 -15.59
N TRP A 44 7.40 39.28 -15.90
CA TRP A 44 6.90 39.44 -17.28
C TRP A 44 6.35 40.85 -17.52
N ALA A 45 6.02 41.15 -18.79
CA ALA A 45 5.29 42.36 -19.18
C ALA A 45 4.44 42.10 -20.45
N PRO A 46 3.33 42.83 -20.69
CA PRO A 46 2.44 42.56 -21.83
C PRO A 46 3.06 42.83 -23.20
N TRP A 47 4.03 43.74 -23.25
CA TRP A 47 4.78 44.10 -24.46
C TRP A 47 5.97 43.15 -24.74
N CYS A 48 6.28 42.25 -23.80
CA CYS A 48 7.39 41.31 -23.93
C CYS A 48 7.03 40.16 -24.88
N GLY A 49 7.57 40.21 -26.11
CA GLY A 49 7.40 39.14 -27.11
C GLY A 49 7.82 37.75 -26.62
N PRO A 50 9.05 37.58 -26.07
CA PRO A 50 9.51 36.29 -25.55
C PRO A 50 8.68 35.75 -24.37
N CYS A 51 8.13 36.63 -23.52
CA CYS A 51 7.27 36.23 -22.39
C CYS A 51 6.01 35.49 -22.88
N LYS A 52 5.44 35.91 -24.02
CA LYS A 52 4.28 35.24 -24.64
C LYS A 52 4.54 33.79 -25.04
N GLN A 53 5.82 33.38 -25.17
CA GLN A 53 6.21 31.99 -25.42
C GLN A 53 6.49 31.26 -24.10
N LEU A 54 7.21 31.90 -23.17
CA LEU A 54 7.63 31.28 -21.92
C LEU A 54 6.46 31.04 -20.97
N THR A 55 5.61 32.04 -20.73
CA THR A 55 4.56 31.98 -19.72
C THR A 55 3.60 30.78 -19.95
N PRO A 56 3.08 30.51 -21.16
CA PRO A 56 2.25 29.32 -21.37
C PRO A 56 2.99 28.00 -21.15
N ALA A 57 4.28 27.93 -21.48
CA ALA A 57 5.10 26.74 -21.24
C ALA A 57 5.29 26.50 -19.74
N LEU A 58 5.53 27.57 -18.97
CA LEU A 58 5.65 27.53 -17.50
C LEU A 58 4.34 27.06 -16.85
N GLU A 59 3.20 27.64 -17.24
CA GLU A 59 1.88 27.28 -16.72
C GLU A 59 1.55 25.80 -16.99
N LYS A 60 1.90 25.30 -18.18
CA LYS A 60 1.72 23.89 -18.55
C LYS A 60 2.58 22.95 -17.70
N VAL A 61 3.86 23.28 -17.48
CA VAL A 61 4.77 22.50 -16.64
C VAL A 61 4.29 22.45 -15.19
N VAL A 62 3.91 23.60 -14.63
CA VAL A 62 3.42 23.70 -13.23
C VAL A 62 2.16 22.87 -13.05
N THR A 63 1.23 22.94 -14.01
CA THR A 63 0.00 22.13 -14.00
C THR A 63 0.31 20.63 -14.07
N ALA A 64 1.27 20.23 -14.92
CA ALA A 64 1.69 18.84 -15.06
C ALA A 64 2.33 18.27 -13.79
N LEU A 65 2.93 19.13 -12.97
CA LEU A 65 3.53 18.77 -11.67
C LEU A 65 2.50 18.66 -10.53
N LYS A 66 1.19 18.78 -10.81
CA LYS A 66 0.07 18.37 -9.94
C LYS A 66 0.23 18.75 -8.47
N GLY A 67 0.58 20.00 -8.19
CA GLY A 67 0.70 20.42 -6.80
C GLY A 67 2.08 20.24 -6.17
N LYS A 68 3.13 19.88 -6.92
CA LYS A 68 4.52 19.82 -6.40
C LYS A 68 5.27 21.15 -6.49
N VAL A 69 4.86 22.05 -7.37
CA VAL A 69 5.40 23.41 -7.52
C VAL A 69 4.25 24.39 -7.79
N ALA A 70 4.36 25.64 -7.35
CA ALA A 70 3.44 26.72 -7.74
C ALA A 70 4.15 27.74 -8.62
N ALA A 71 3.40 28.54 -9.37
CA ALA A 71 3.92 29.69 -10.10
C ALA A 71 3.22 30.99 -9.69
N VAL A 72 4.02 32.03 -9.57
CA VAL A 72 3.59 33.40 -9.29
C VAL A 72 4.08 34.28 -10.41
N LYS A 73 3.19 35.04 -11.01
CA LYS A 73 3.50 35.94 -12.11
C LYS A 73 3.52 37.37 -11.58
N ILE A 74 4.58 38.11 -11.92
CA ILE A 74 4.79 39.49 -11.49
C ILE A 74 4.99 40.35 -12.73
N ASN A 75 4.03 41.25 -12.99
CA ASN A 75 4.19 42.27 -14.02
C ASN A 75 5.23 43.32 -13.56
N VAL A 76 6.33 43.45 -14.30
CA VAL A 76 7.43 44.38 -13.95
C VAL A 76 7.05 45.85 -14.12
N ASP A 77 6.10 46.18 -15.00
CA ASP A 77 5.67 47.57 -15.22
C ASP A 77 4.99 48.13 -13.97
N GLU A 78 4.22 47.27 -13.28
CA GLU A 78 3.47 47.58 -12.06
C GLU A 78 4.32 47.39 -10.79
N ASN A 79 5.38 46.59 -10.86
CA ASN A 79 6.18 46.16 -9.71
C ASN A 79 7.68 46.45 -9.89
N GLN A 80 8.03 47.62 -10.43
CA GLN A 80 9.40 48.00 -10.81
C GLN A 80 10.40 47.91 -9.65
N ALA A 81 10.00 48.35 -8.46
CA ALA A 81 10.86 48.31 -7.27
C ALA A 81 11.20 46.87 -6.86
N LEU A 82 10.22 45.97 -6.87
CA LEU A 82 10.42 44.55 -6.59
C LEU A 82 11.32 43.90 -7.66
N ALA A 83 11.04 44.16 -8.95
CA ALA A 83 11.87 43.66 -10.04
C ALA A 83 13.33 44.10 -9.91
N GLY A 84 13.56 45.38 -9.54
CA GLY A 84 14.90 45.90 -9.26
C GLY A 84 15.56 45.24 -8.05
N GLN A 85 14.83 45.05 -6.94
CA GLN A 85 15.33 44.36 -5.74
C GLN A 85 15.73 42.90 -6.02
N MET A 86 14.97 42.22 -6.87
CA MET A 86 15.25 40.84 -7.31
C MET A 86 16.36 40.75 -8.36
N GLY A 87 16.93 41.88 -8.80
CA GLY A 87 18.01 41.92 -9.77
C GLY A 87 17.56 41.57 -11.20
N VAL A 88 16.30 41.82 -11.56
CA VAL A 88 15.79 41.58 -12.91
C VAL A 88 16.43 42.59 -13.88
N GLN A 89 17.32 42.11 -14.75
CA GLN A 89 18.01 42.92 -15.75
C GLN A 89 17.36 42.84 -17.14
N SER A 90 16.64 41.75 -17.41
CA SER A 90 15.91 41.52 -18.66
C SER A 90 14.69 40.65 -18.37
N ILE A 91 13.67 40.73 -19.23
CA ILE A 91 12.47 39.89 -19.14
C ILE A 91 12.33 39.01 -20.40
N PRO A 92 11.77 37.79 -20.26
CA PRO A 92 11.30 37.19 -19.00
C PRO A 92 12.46 36.79 -18.08
N ALA A 93 12.21 36.83 -16.77
CA ALA A 93 13.12 36.28 -15.77
C ALA A 93 12.32 35.40 -14.81
N VAL A 94 12.80 34.19 -14.54
CA VAL A 94 12.13 33.25 -13.63
C VAL A 94 13.05 32.92 -12.47
N PHE A 95 12.56 33.08 -11.24
CA PHE A 95 13.29 32.72 -10.02
C PHE A 95 12.57 31.62 -9.26
N GLY A 96 13.30 30.60 -8.82
CA GLY A 96 12.80 29.53 -7.96
C GLY A 96 13.02 29.87 -6.49
N PHE A 97 11.96 29.71 -5.68
CA PHE A 97 11.98 29.91 -4.24
C PHE A 97 11.69 28.60 -3.51
N VAL A 98 12.49 28.32 -2.48
CA VAL A 98 12.34 27.18 -1.58
C VAL A 98 12.73 27.64 -0.17
N GLY A 99 11.84 27.44 0.81
CA GLY A 99 12.11 27.76 2.21
C GLY A 99 12.29 29.27 2.45
N GLY A 100 11.46 30.09 1.81
CA GLY A 100 11.45 31.54 2.00
C GLY A 100 12.60 32.29 1.32
N ARG A 101 13.38 31.61 0.46
CA ARG A 101 14.56 32.20 -0.19
C ARG A 101 14.65 31.83 -1.67
N PRO A 102 15.22 32.71 -2.51
CA PRO A 102 15.55 32.36 -3.89
C PRO A 102 16.71 31.35 -3.89
N VAL A 103 16.57 30.27 -4.66
CA VAL A 103 17.55 29.17 -4.71
C VAL A 103 18.18 28.98 -6.09
N ASP A 104 17.49 29.39 -7.15
CA ASP A 104 17.98 29.33 -8.54
C ASP A 104 17.14 30.26 -9.44
N GLY A 105 17.58 30.51 -10.67
CA GLY A 105 16.81 31.30 -11.64
C GLY A 105 17.43 31.34 -13.03
N PHE A 106 16.63 31.73 -14.01
CA PHE A 106 17.07 31.93 -15.39
C PHE A 106 16.46 33.20 -16.00
N MET A 107 17.13 33.73 -17.03
CA MET A 107 16.68 34.88 -17.80
C MET A 107 16.54 34.50 -19.28
N GLY A 108 15.54 35.07 -19.94
CA GLY A 108 15.18 34.76 -21.31
C GLY A 108 14.16 33.63 -21.44
N ALA A 109 13.62 33.45 -22.65
CA ALA A 109 12.68 32.38 -22.94
C ALA A 109 13.43 31.06 -23.16
N LEU A 110 13.09 30.04 -22.36
CA LEU A 110 13.58 28.68 -22.50
C LEU A 110 12.52 27.77 -23.16
N PRO A 111 12.94 26.70 -23.85
CA PRO A 111 12.03 25.65 -24.31
C PRO A 111 11.28 24.97 -23.15
N GLU A 112 10.06 24.46 -23.40
CA GLU A 112 9.24 23.78 -22.39
C GLU A 112 9.99 22.65 -21.64
N SER A 113 10.83 21.89 -22.34
CA SER A 113 11.65 20.82 -21.73
C SER A 113 12.66 21.33 -20.71
N GLU A 114 13.23 22.51 -20.97
CA GLU A 114 14.18 23.17 -20.07
C GLU A 114 13.46 23.75 -18.85
N VAL A 115 12.27 24.31 -19.05
CA VAL A 115 11.38 24.75 -17.97
C VAL A 115 10.98 23.57 -17.08
N ALA A 116 10.60 22.43 -17.68
CA ALA A 116 10.26 21.21 -16.96
C ALA A 116 11.43 20.70 -16.11
N ARG A 117 12.65 20.69 -16.68
CA ARG A 117 13.86 20.31 -15.95
C ARG A 117 14.16 21.24 -14.79
N PHE A 118 14.00 22.55 -14.98
CA PHE A 118 14.18 23.54 -13.92
C PHE A 118 13.16 23.36 -12.79
N ALA A 119 11.88 23.19 -13.12
CA ALA A 119 10.83 22.95 -12.14
C ALA A 119 11.05 21.65 -11.34
N GLN A 120 11.46 20.57 -12.01
CA GLN A 120 11.79 19.31 -11.33
C GLN A 120 12.97 19.47 -10.37
N LYS A 121 14.03 20.17 -10.78
CA LYS A 121 15.17 20.49 -9.91
C LYS A 121 14.73 21.20 -8.63
N LEU A 122 13.79 22.14 -8.72
CA LEU A 122 13.26 22.83 -7.52
C LEU A 122 12.45 21.89 -6.62
N VAL A 123 11.65 21.01 -7.20
CA VAL A 123 10.93 19.97 -6.44
C VAL A 123 11.92 19.09 -5.67
N ASP A 124 12.99 18.66 -6.32
CA ASP A 124 14.02 17.82 -5.69
C ASP A 124 14.76 18.57 -4.57
N MET A 125 15.08 19.86 -4.77
CA MET A 125 15.71 20.70 -3.75
C MET A 125 14.80 20.94 -2.54
N ALA A 126 13.50 21.13 -2.78
CA ALA A 126 12.51 21.27 -1.72
C ALA A 126 12.38 19.98 -0.92
N ALA A 127 12.29 18.83 -1.60
CA ALA A 127 12.23 17.52 -0.95
C ALA A 127 13.46 17.26 -0.06
N GLN A 128 14.66 17.61 -0.52
CA GLN A 128 15.89 17.52 0.28
C GLN A 128 15.88 18.43 1.52
N SER A 129 15.09 19.50 1.48
CA SER A 129 14.93 20.46 2.58
C SER A 129 13.71 20.16 3.46
N GLY A 130 12.99 19.06 3.20
CA GLY A 130 11.75 18.71 3.92
C GLY A 130 10.54 19.60 3.59
N ILE A 131 10.60 20.31 2.46
CA ILE A 131 9.58 21.26 1.99
C ILE A 131 8.84 20.63 0.80
N GLY A 132 7.53 20.87 0.67
CA GLY A 132 6.71 20.24 -0.36
C GLY A 132 6.20 18.88 0.09
N GLY A 133 5.61 18.82 1.29
CA GLY A 133 4.97 17.61 1.85
C GLY A 133 4.06 16.89 0.84
N PRO A 134 3.63 15.66 1.13
CA PRO A 134 2.95 14.82 0.15
C PRO A 134 1.82 15.61 -0.51
N SER A 135 1.84 15.62 -1.85
CA SER A 135 0.83 16.28 -2.67
C SER A 135 -0.58 15.88 -2.21
N GLU A 136 -1.59 16.68 -2.53
CA GLU A 136 -2.96 16.37 -2.13
C GLU A 136 -3.38 14.94 -2.55
N ALA A 137 -2.95 14.51 -3.73
CA ALA A 137 -3.15 13.14 -4.20
C ALA A 137 -2.41 12.09 -3.35
N GLU A 138 -1.17 12.36 -2.95
CA GLU A 138 -0.39 11.46 -2.10
C GLU A 138 -0.99 11.39 -0.68
N SER A 139 -1.50 12.50 -0.15
CA SER A 139 -2.22 12.56 1.12
C SER A 139 -3.54 11.79 1.08
N GLN A 140 -4.29 11.88 -0.01
CA GLN A 140 -5.52 11.10 -0.21
C GLN A 140 -5.22 9.59 -0.31
N ILE A 141 -4.15 9.19 -1.00
CA ILE A 141 -3.71 7.79 -1.06
C ILE A 141 -3.33 7.28 0.32
N ALA A 142 -2.56 8.04 1.10
CA ALA A 142 -2.18 7.67 2.45
C ALA A 142 -3.40 7.48 3.36
N ALA A 143 -4.35 8.42 3.33
CA ALA A 143 -5.59 8.31 4.08
C ALA A 143 -6.45 7.10 3.65
N ALA A 144 -6.48 6.79 2.34
CA ALA A 144 -7.17 5.61 1.83
C ALA A 144 -6.51 4.31 2.30
N LEU A 145 -5.17 4.23 2.30
CA LEU A 145 -4.43 3.07 2.81
C LEU A 145 -4.69 2.83 4.30
N GLU A 146 -4.70 3.89 5.11
CA GLU A 146 -5.03 3.80 6.54
C GLU A 146 -6.47 3.28 6.75
N ALA A 147 -7.43 3.82 5.99
CA ALA A 147 -8.82 3.36 6.06
C ALA A 147 -8.99 1.90 5.60
N ALA A 148 -8.24 1.48 4.57
CA ALA A 148 -8.25 0.10 4.09
C ALA A 148 -7.67 -0.87 5.12
N GLN A 149 -6.55 -0.49 5.76
CA GLN A 149 -5.94 -1.28 6.82
C GLN A 149 -6.87 -1.41 8.03
N ALA A 150 -7.52 -0.30 8.43
CA ALA A 150 -8.50 -0.34 9.53
C ALA A 150 -9.69 -1.25 9.22
N ALA A 151 -10.16 -1.30 7.96
CA ALA A 151 -11.20 -2.22 7.53
C ALA A 151 -10.71 -3.68 7.57
N LEU A 152 -9.48 -3.95 7.14
CA LEU A 152 -8.88 -5.28 7.19
C LEU A 152 -8.73 -5.78 8.64
N ASP A 153 -8.26 -4.91 9.55
CA ASP A 153 -8.12 -5.22 10.98
C ASP A 153 -9.48 -5.46 11.66
N ALA A 154 -10.53 -4.82 11.16
CA ALA A 154 -11.92 -5.03 11.59
C ALA A 154 -12.60 -6.24 10.91
N GLU A 155 -11.86 -7.00 10.09
CA GLU A 155 -12.35 -8.13 9.28
C GLU A 155 -13.47 -7.74 8.27
N ASP A 156 -13.58 -6.46 7.94
CA ASP A 156 -14.45 -5.94 6.87
C ASP A 156 -13.72 -6.05 5.52
N TYR A 157 -13.58 -7.31 5.08
CA TYR A 157 -12.80 -7.68 3.90
C TYR A 157 -13.31 -7.06 2.60
N GLU A 158 -14.63 -6.92 2.45
CA GLU A 158 -15.24 -6.31 1.26
C GLU A 158 -14.83 -4.84 1.14
N ARG A 159 -14.96 -4.09 2.24
CA ARG A 159 -14.54 -2.69 2.28
C ARG A 159 -13.04 -2.53 2.08
N ALA A 160 -12.23 -3.35 2.77
CA ALA A 160 -10.78 -3.31 2.64
C ALA A 160 -10.36 -3.50 1.17
N TYR A 161 -10.90 -4.51 0.50
CA TYR A 161 -10.63 -4.78 -0.92
C TYR A 161 -11.01 -3.58 -1.81
N GLN A 162 -12.21 -3.00 -1.63
CA GLN A 162 -12.67 -1.87 -2.44
C GLN A 162 -11.75 -0.64 -2.31
N VAL A 163 -11.26 -0.37 -1.10
CA VAL A 163 -10.38 0.78 -0.85
C VAL A 163 -8.99 0.52 -1.44
N PHE A 164 -8.38 -0.65 -1.22
CA PHE A 164 -7.10 -0.99 -1.84
C PHE A 164 -7.18 -0.99 -3.38
N ALA A 165 -8.23 -1.55 -3.97
CA ALA A 165 -8.46 -1.50 -5.40
C ALA A 165 -8.61 -0.05 -5.91
N THR A 166 -9.20 0.83 -5.12
CA THR A 166 -9.26 2.26 -5.44
C THR A 166 -7.88 2.90 -5.44
N VAL A 167 -7.03 2.58 -4.47
CA VAL A 167 -5.63 3.05 -4.44
C VAL A 167 -4.90 2.59 -5.70
N LEU A 168 -5.01 1.32 -6.10
CA LEU A 168 -4.33 0.80 -7.29
C LEU A 168 -4.81 1.42 -8.62
N ARG A 169 -6.04 1.94 -8.68
CA ARG A 169 -6.49 2.72 -9.85
C ARG A 169 -5.72 4.04 -10.00
N HIS A 170 -5.27 4.62 -8.90
CA HIS A 170 -4.55 5.90 -8.87
C HIS A 170 -3.03 5.72 -8.81
N ALA A 171 -2.55 4.68 -8.15
CA ALA A 171 -1.14 4.30 -8.01
C ALA A 171 -0.99 2.78 -8.27
N PRO A 172 -0.90 2.37 -9.55
CA PRO A 172 -0.90 0.95 -9.94
C PRO A 172 0.26 0.12 -9.40
N ASP A 173 1.35 0.78 -9.00
CA ASP A 173 2.57 0.22 -8.45
C ASP A 173 2.67 0.35 -6.92
N ASN A 174 1.57 0.76 -6.25
CA ASN A 174 1.55 0.89 -4.81
C ASN A 174 1.62 -0.47 -4.11
N VAL A 175 2.79 -0.77 -3.55
CA VAL A 175 3.11 -2.04 -2.88
C VAL A 175 2.14 -2.33 -1.72
N ASP A 176 1.82 -1.34 -0.89
CA ASP A 176 0.94 -1.51 0.27
C ASP A 176 -0.46 -1.99 -0.16
N ALA A 177 -1.00 -1.42 -1.24
CA ALA A 177 -2.30 -1.80 -1.75
C ALA A 177 -2.32 -3.20 -2.40
N VAL A 178 -1.25 -3.59 -3.11
CA VAL A 178 -1.10 -4.97 -3.63
C VAL A 178 -1.07 -5.98 -2.49
N VAL A 179 -0.25 -5.72 -1.46
CA VAL A 179 -0.16 -6.58 -0.27
C VAL A 179 -1.47 -6.61 0.50
N GLY A 180 -2.17 -5.49 0.58
CA GLY A 180 -3.50 -5.38 1.18
C GLY A 180 -4.55 -6.26 0.51
N ILE A 181 -4.62 -6.24 -0.83
CA ILE A 181 -5.51 -7.12 -1.60
C ILE A 181 -5.16 -8.59 -1.38
N ALA A 182 -3.87 -8.95 -1.48
CA ALA A 182 -3.43 -10.32 -1.24
C ALA A 182 -3.77 -10.79 0.17
N SER A 183 -3.65 -9.90 1.16
CA SER A 183 -4.01 -10.20 2.55
C SER A 183 -5.51 -10.46 2.70
N VAL A 184 -6.37 -9.67 2.04
CA VAL A 184 -7.81 -9.93 1.99
C VAL A 184 -8.09 -11.30 1.39
N GLN A 185 -7.54 -11.60 0.21
CA GLN A 185 -7.76 -12.88 -0.49
C GLN A 185 -7.40 -14.07 0.41
N PHE A 186 -6.21 -14.04 1.01
CA PHE A 186 -5.75 -15.08 1.93
C PHE A 186 -6.69 -15.24 3.14
N LYS A 187 -7.10 -14.14 3.77
CA LYS A 187 -8.03 -14.16 4.92
C LYS A 187 -9.42 -14.69 4.56
N THR A 188 -9.85 -14.51 3.32
CA THR A 188 -11.10 -15.08 2.80
C THR A 188 -10.97 -16.49 2.24
N GLY A 189 -9.77 -17.10 2.32
CA GLY A 189 -9.52 -18.48 1.91
C GLY A 189 -9.06 -18.66 0.45
N ASP A 190 -8.76 -17.58 -0.25
CA ASP A 190 -8.25 -17.59 -1.62
C ASP A 190 -6.71 -17.45 -1.64
N SER A 191 -6.02 -18.51 -1.22
CA SER A 191 -4.55 -18.53 -1.14
C SER A 191 -3.88 -18.48 -2.53
N ASP A 192 -4.57 -18.99 -3.57
CA ASP A 192 -4.08 -18.96 -4.95
C ASP A 192 -4.17 -17.54 -5.53
N GLY A 193 -5.32 -16.86 -5.37
CA GLY A 193 -5.47 -15.47 -5.76
C GLY A 193 -4.51 -14.54 -5.00
N ALA A 194 -4.28 -14.78 -3.71
CA ALA A 194 -3.29 -14.03 -2.93
C ALA A 194 -1.88 -14.15 -3.53
N ARG A 195 -1.50 -15.35 -3.99
CA ARG A 195 -0.19 -15.60 -4.62
C ARG A 195 -0.08 -14.92 -5.99
N GLU A 196 -1.13 -14.96 -6.79
CA GLU A 196 -1.18 -14.24 -8.08
C GLU A 196 -1.01 -12.74 -7.86
N THR A 197 -1.74 -12.15 -6.91
CA THR A 197 -1.61 -10.73 -6.56
C THR A 197 -0.21 -10.37 -6.09
N LEU A 198 0.39 -11.17 -5.20
CA LEU A 198 1.77 -10.95 -4.74
C LEU A 198 2.81 -11.02 -5.86
N SER A 199 2.55 -11.81 -6.92
CA SER A 199 3.44 -11.90 -8.08
C SER A 199 3.48 -10.62 -8.93
N MET A 200 2.56 -9.68 -8.70
CA MET A 200 2.55 -8.37 -9.34
C MET A 200 3.53 -7.38 -8.70
N LEU A 201 4.08 -7.70 -7.53
CA LEU A 201 5.08 -6.84 -6.88
C LEU A 201 6.40 -6.83 -7.68
N PRO A 202 7.10 -5.69 -7.76
CA PRO A 202 8.46 -5.65 -8.30
C PRO A 202 9.39 -6.63 -7.58
N GLU A 203 10.33 -7.26 -8.29
CA GLU A 203 11.24 -8.26 -7.71
C GLU A 203 12.11 -7.71 -6.57
N ASP A 204 12.39 -6.41 -6.58
CA ASP A 204 13.18 -5.70 -5.57
C ASP A 204 12.32 -5.06 -4.45
N ALA A 205 11.00 -5.22 -4.51
CA ALA A 205 10.10 -4.67 -3.50
C ALA A 205 10.22 -5.46 -2.18
N SER A 206 10.88 -4.85 -1.19
CA SER A 206 10.92 -5.36 0.18
C SER A 206 9.75 -4.82 0.99
N HIS A 207 8.85 -5.69 1.43
CA HIS A 207 7.70 -5.30 2.26
C HIS A 207 7.40 -6.36 3.33
N ALA A 208 7.49 -6.00 4.61
CA ALA A 208 7.37 -6.94 5.73
C ALA A 208 6.03 -7.70 5.75
N GLY A 209 4.94 -7.03 5.34
CA GLY A 209 3.63 -7.68 5.21
C GLY A 209 3.58 -8.73 4.09
N ALA A 210 4.29 -8.51 2.98
CA ALA A 210 4.36 -9.48 1.88
C ALA A 210 5.12 -10.73 2.34
N ASP A 211 6.27 -10.54 2.99
CA ASP A 211 7.09 -11.64 3.52
C ASP A 211 6.32 -12.50 4.53
N ALA A 212 5.55 -11.85 5.42
CA ALA A 212 4.71 -12.54 6.40
C ALA A 212 3.60 -13.35 5.70
N LEU A 213 2.96 -12.77 4.69
CA LEU A 213 1.89 -13.42 3.94
C LEU A 213 2.38 -14.61 3.12
N ILE A 214 3.52 -14.49 2.44
CA ILE A 214 4.16 -15.60 1.70
C ILE A 214 4.43 -16.79 2.63
N LYS A 215 4.96 -16.52 3.83
CA LYS A 215 5.20 -17.56 4.84
C LYS A 215 3.89 -18.19 5.34
N ALA A 216 2.85 -17.38 5.55
CA ALA A 216 1.54 -17.86 5.99
C ALA A 216 0.90 -18.79 4.94
N ILE A 217 0.95 -18.41 3.66
CA ILE A 217 0.47 -19.23 2.55
C ILE A 217 1.27 -20.55 2.48
N ALA A 218 2.60 -20.49 2.58
CA ALA A 218 3.44 -21.69 2.56
C ALA A 218 3.11 -22.66 3.71
N LEU A 219 2.86 -22.13 4.91
CA LEU A 219 2.45 -22.92 6.07
C LEU A 219 1.08 -23.59 5.84
N GLU A 220 0.12 -22.87 5.24
CA GLU A 220 -1.18 -23.43 4.88
C GLU A 220 -1.05 -24.57 3.86
N ASP A 221 -0.17 -24.42 2.86
CA ASP A 221 0.09 -25.46 1.86
C ASP A 221 0.72 -26.71 2.47
N GLU A 222 1.67 -26.55 3.39
CA GLU A 222 2.22 -27.66 4.15
C GLU A 222 1.14 -28.37 4.98
N ALA A 223 0.23 -27.61 5.60
CA ALA A 223 -0.91 -28.16 6.32
C ALA A 223 -1.93 -28.88 5.40
N LYS A 224 -2.08 -28.44 4.15
CA LYS A 224 -2.91 -29.10 3.12
C LYS A 224 -2.27 -30.40 2.62
N LYS A 225 -0.95 -30.45 2.46
CA LYS A 225 -0.22 -31.68 2.05
C LYS A 225 -0.34 -32.82 3.06
N LEU A 226 -0.63 -32.52 4.32
CA LEU A 226 -0.94 -33.51 5.33
C LEU A 226 -2.31 -34.20 5.10
N GLY A 227 -3.13 -33.71 4.16
CA GLY A 227 -4.49 -34.16 3.87
C GLY A 227 -5.54 -33.32 4.59
N ASN A 228 -6.75 -33.19 4.02
CA ASN A 228 -7.87 -32.50 4.66
C ASN A 228 -8.69 -33.50 5.51
N PRO A 229 -8.91 -33.27 6.82
CA PRO A 229 -9.76 -34.12 7.64
C PRO A 229 -11.13 -34.41 7.02
N SER A 230 -11.75 -33.43 6.36
CA SER A 230 -13.06 -33.60 5.73
C SER A 230 -13.08 -34.65 4.62
N ASP A 231 -11.97 -34.83 3.90
CA ASP A 231 -11.89 -35.82 2.81
C ASP A 231 -11.92 -37.24 3.37
N PHE A 232 -11.22 -37.45 4.49
CA PHE A 232 -11.25 -38.73 5.20
C PHE A 232 -12.60 -38.93 5.91
N GLU A 233 -13.19 -37.89 6.50
CA GLU A 233 -14.52 -37.97 7.10
C GLU A 233 -15.59 -38.33 6.06
N ALA A 234 -15.53 -37.76 4.85
CA ALA A 234 -16.43 -38.11 3.76
C ALA A 234 -16.27 -39.58 3.34
N ARG A 235 -15.02 -40.08 3.25
CA ARG A 235 -14.76 -41.51 3.00
C ARG A 235 -15.33 -42.39 4.11
N LEU A 236 -15.20 -41.99 5.37
CA LEU A 236 -15.71 -42.74 6.52
C LEU A 236 -17.24 -42.68 6.66
N ALA A 237 -17.87 -41.63 6.15
CA ALA A 237 -19.32 -41.55 6.05
C ALA A 237 -19.87 -42.51 4.97
N ALA A 238 -19.15 -42.67 3.86
CA ALA A 238 -19.49 -43.60 2.79
C ALA A 238 -19.16 -45.07 3.16
N ASP A 239 -18.02 -45.30 3.80
CA ASP A 239 -17.58 -46.60 4.29
C ASP A 239 -17.02 -46.49 5.72
N PRO A 240 -17.86 -46.76 6.74
CA PRO A 240 -17.41 -46.75 8.13
C PRO A 240 -16.33 -47.78 8.47
N LEU A 241 -16.05 -48.75 7.60
CA LEU A 241 -15.02 -49.78 7.74
C LEU A 241 -13.73 -49.47 6.96
N ASP A 242 -13.61 -48.29 6.34
CA ASP A 242 -12.36 -47.82 5.72
C ASP A 242 -11.32 -47.49 6.81
N HIS A 243 -10.67 -48.53 7.33
CA HIS A 243 -9.66 -48.43 8.38
C HIS A 243 -8.45 -47.61 7.92
N ARG A 244 -8.12 -47.66 6.62
CA ARG A 244 -7.02 -46.87 6.07
C ARG A 244 -7.32 -45.37 6.13
N ALA A 245 -8.50 -44.94 5.68
CA ALA A 245 -8.92 -43.54 5.80
C ALA A 245 -8.96 -43.08 7.26
N ARG A 246 -9.41 -43.92 8.17
CA ARG A 246 -9.44 -43.59 9.61
C ARG A 246 -8.05 -43.46 10.20
N PHE A 247 -7.09 -44.27 9.74
CA PHE A 247 -5.70 -44.18 10.16
C PHE A 247 -5.05 -42.90 9.63
N ASP A 248 -5.23 -42.60 8.34
CA ASP A 248 -4.71 -41.39 7.72
C ASP A 248 -5.32 -40.14 8.36
N LEU A 249 -6.62 -40.13 8.67
CA LEU A 249 -7.27 -39.08 9.45
C LEU A 249 -6.60 -38.87 10.81
N ALA A 250 -6.27 -39.95 11.53
CA ALA A 250 -5.58 -39.85 12.81
C ALA A 250 -4.22 -39.16 12.68
N MET A 251 -3.48 -39.45 11.60
CA MET A 251 -2.21 -38.79 11.30
C MET A 251 -2.38 -37.29 11.06
N VAL A 252 -3.39 -36.91 10.28
CA VAL A 252 -3.70 -35.50 9.98
C VAL A 252 -4.11 -34.75 11.25
N LEU A 253 -5.02 -35.32 12.04
CA LEU A 253 -5.50 -34.71 13.29
C LEU A 253 -4.34 -34.48 14.28
N ASN A 254 -3.46 -35.47 14.42
CA ASN A 254 -2.28 -35.34 15.27
C ASN A 254 -1.34 -34.21 14.79
N ALA A 255 -1.08 -34.14 13.48
CA ALA A 255 -0.20 -33.13 12.90
C ALA A 255 -0.79 -31.70 13.03
N ARG A 256 -2.12 -31.58 13.05
CA ARG A 256 -2.83 -30.31 13.28
C ARG A 256 -3.07 -29.98 14.77
N GLY A 257 -2.59 -30.82 15.68
CA GLY A 257 -2.68 -30.61 17.13
C GLY A 257 -3.91 -31.19 17.82
N ASP A 258 -4.86 -31.76 17.08
CA ASP A 258 -5.98 -32.52 17.66
C ASP A 258 -5.55 -33.95 18.04
N ARG A 259 -4.80 -34.03 19.14
CA ARG A 259 -4.26 -35.29 19.67
C ARG A 259 -5.38 -36.23 20.16
N LEU A 260 -6.47 -35.67 20.69
CA LEU A 260 -7.56 -36.49 21.22
C LEU A 260 -8.36 -37.12 20.07
N GLY A 261 -8.70 -36.34 19.04
CA GLY A 261 -9.34 -36.87 17.82
C GLY A 261 -8.47 -37.94 17.14
N ALA A 262 -7.16 -37.72 17.07
CA ALA A 262 -6.22 -38.72 16.56
C ALA A 262 -6.25 -40.04 17.34
N ALA A 263 -6.22 -39.98 18.68
CA ALA A 263 -6.29 -41.15 19.53
C ALA A 263 -7.64 -41.88 19.37
N GLN A 264 -8.75 -41.14 19.30
CA GLN A 264 -10.09 -41.71 19.10
C GLN A 264 -10.21 -42.43 17.76
N ALA A 265 -9.66 -41.86 16.69
CA ALA A 265 -9.67 -42.47 15.37
C ALA A 265 -8.92 -43.82 15.35
N LEU A 266 -7.73 -43.90 15.96
CA LEU A 266 -6.98 -45.17 16.05
C LEU A 266 -7.70 -46.22 16.91
N ILE A 267 -8.29 -45.81 18.03
CA ILE A 267 -9.06 -46.73 18.89
C ILE A 267 -10.29 -47.26 18.16
N ALA A 268 -10.97 -46.43 17.37
CA ALA A 268 -12.12 -46.85 16.58
C ALA A 268 -11.76 -47.88 15.49
N ILE A 269 -10.51 -47.93 15.00
CA ILE A 269 -10.02 -49.04 14.17
C ILE A 269 -9.97 -50.31 15.04
N MET A 270 -9.29 -50.24 16.19
CA MET A 270 -9.10 -51.39 17.09
C MET A 270 -10.41 -51.96 17.65
N GLU A 271 -11.46 -51.14 17.80
CA GLU A 271 -12.80 -51.59 18.18
C GLU A 271 -13.45 -52.52 17.15
N ARG A 272 -13.06 -52.40 15.88
CA ARG A 272 -13.65 -53.11 14.73
C ARG A 272 -12.74 -54.23 14.24
N ASP A 273 -11.45 -53.95 14.12
CA ASP A 273 -10.41 -54.88 13.70
C ASP A 273 -9.13 -54.63 14.50
N ARG A 274 -8.81 -55.56 15.40
CA ARG A 274 -7.64 -55.48 16.30
C ARG A 274 -6.34 -55.86 15.59
N GLU A 275 -6.42 -56.66 14.53
CA GLU A 275 -5.25 -57.19 13.83
C GLU A 275 -4.94 -56.39 12.55
N TRP A 276 -5.74 -55.37 12.25
CA TRP A 276 -5.58 -54.49 11.09
C TRP A 276 -4.13 -54.00 10.93
N GLU A 277 -3.55 -54.29 9.75
CA GLU A 277 -2.14 -54.04 9.40
C GLU A 277 -1.15 -54.46 10.50
N ASP A 278 -1.26 -55.70 10.99
CA ASP A 278 -0.40 -56.27 12.04
C ASP A 278 -0.39 -55.43 13.33
N ASP A 279 -1.58 -55.12 13.88
CA ASP A 279 -1.75 -54.27 15.07
C ASP A 279 -1.28 -52.81 14.82
N GLY A 280 -1.37 -52.34 13.57
CA GLY A 280 -0.86 -51.06 13.11
C GLY A 280 -1.46 -49.86 13.84
N ALA A 281 -2.77 -49.90 14.11
CA ALA A 281 -3.47 -48.85 14.86
C ALA A 281 -2.97 -48.73 16.31
N ARG A 282 -2.75 -49.87 17.00
CA ARG A 282 -2.23 -49.86 18.37
C ARG A 282 -0.78 -49.39 18.41
N LYS A 283 0.07 -49.91 17.52
CA LYS A 283 1.48 -49.48 17.42
C LYS A 283 1.56 -47.97 17.25
N LYS A 284 0.76 -47.41 16.33
CA LYS A 284 0.76 -45.96 16.12
C LYS A 284 0.26 -45.16 17.30
N LEU A 285 -0.77 -45.65 17.98
CA LEU A 285 -1.30 -45.01 19.19
C LEU A 285 -0.26 -44.98 20.33
N LEU A 286 0.54 -46.03 20.47
CA LEU A 286 1.63 -46.06 21.44
C LEU A 286 2.75 -45.09 21.08
N GLU A 287 3.14 -45.00 19.80
CA GLU A 287 4.09 -43.99 19.32
C GLU A 287 3.62 -42.56 19.65
N PHE A 288 2.32 -42.28 19.45
CA PHE A 288 1.72 -41.01 19.82
C PHE A 288 1.83 -40.72 21.31
N PHE A 289 1.54 -41.70 22.18
CA PHE A 289 1.67 -41.52 23.62
C PHE A 289 3.12 -41.25 24.07
N GLU A 290 4.10 -41.87 23.42
CA GLU A 290 5.51 -41.60 23.67
C GLU A 290 5.88 -40.18 23.25
N ALA A 291 5.46 -39.76 22.06
CA ALA A 291 5.73 -38.44 21.52
C ALA A 291 5.07 -37.30 22.33
N TRP A 292 3.82 -37.48 22.77
CA TRP A 292 3.11 -36.47 23.56
C TRP A 292 3.54 -36.45 25.03
N GLY A 293 4.06 -37.59 25.52
CA GLY A 293 4.51 -37.77 26.88
C GLY A 293 3.40 -38.25 27.85
N PRO A 294 3.78 -38.80 29.01
CA PRO A 294 2.87 -39.53 29.91
C PRO A 294 1.89 -38.65 30.68
N LYS A 295 2.14 -37.33 30.77
CA LYS A 295 1.28 -36.36 31.46
C LYS A 295 0.33 -35.60 30.53
N ASP A 296 0.45 -35.79 29.22
CA ASP A 296 -0.43 -35.17 28.24
C ASP A 296 -1.88 -35.65 28.42
N ALA A 297 -2.83 -34.72 28.28
CA ALA A 297 -4.24 -34.99 28.52
C ALA A 297 -4.83 -36.02 27.53
N ALA A 298 -4.40 -36.00 26.26
CA ALA A 298 -4.81 -36.97 25.25
C ALA A 298 -4.15 -38.33 25.52
N THR A 299 -2.88 -38.37 25.96
CA THR A 299 -2.24 -39.62 26.42
C THR A 299 -3.01 -40.28 27.56
N LEU A 300 -3.40 -39.52 28.58
CA LEU A 300 -4.13 -40.05 29.73
C LEU A 300 -5.51 -40.60 29.34
N LYS A 301 -6.25 -39.87 28.50
CA LYS A 301 -7.57 -40.30 28.01
C LYS A 301 -7.46 -41.51 27.06
N GLY A 302 -6.54 -41.47 26.11
CA GLY A 302 -6.30 -42.54 25.15
C GLY A 302 -5.88 -43.86 25.82
N ARG A 303 -4.99 -43.80 26.83
CA ARG A 303 -4.62 -44.99 27.62
C ARG A 303 -5.80 -45.62 28.35
N ARG A 304 -6.72 -44.81 28.89
CA ARG A 304 -7.95 -45.30 29.53
C ARG A 304 -8.84 -46.02 28.52
N MET A 305 -9.09 -45.39 27.37
CA MET A 305 -9.89 -45.99 26.29
C MET A 305 -9.28 -47.30 25.78
N LEU A 306 -7.96 -47.33 25.54
CA LEU A 306 -7.23 -48.53 25.14
C LEU A 306 -7.34 -49.65 26.20
N SER A 307 -7.16 -49.31 27.47
CA SER A 307 -7.32 -50.27 28.57
C SER A 307 -8.74 -50.85 28.61
N THR A 308 -9.77 -50.00 28.46
CA THR A 308 -11.16 -50.46 28.42
C THR A 308 -11.40 -51.41 27.25
N LEU A 309 -10.78 -51.17 26.10
CA LEU A 309 -10.93 -52.04 24.93
C LEU A 309 -10.20 -53.39 25.10
N LEU A 310 -9.01 -53.39 25.68
CA LEU A 310 -8.18 -54.61 25.80
C LEU A 310 -8.66 -55.59 26.87
N PHE A 311 -9.32 -55.08 27.92
CA PHE A 311 -9.77 -55.87 29.08
C PHE A 311 -11.30 -55.98 29.18
N ARG A 312 -11.99 -55.82 28.04
CA ARG A 312 -13.43 -56.08 27.93
C ARG A 312 -13.72 -57.56 27.70
#